data_AF-A0A2G8LJZ4-F1
#
_entry.id   AF-A0A2G8LJZ4-F1
#
_cell.length_a   1.000
_cell.length_b   1.000
_cell.length_c   1.000
_cell.angle_alpha   90.00
_cell.angle_beta   90.00
_cell.angle_gamma   90.00
#
_symmetry.space_group_name_H-M   'P 1'
#
loop_
_entity.id
_entity.type
_entity.pdbx_description
1 polymer ?
#
loop_
_entity_poly.entity_id
_entity_poly.type
_entity_poly.pdbx_seq_one_letter_code
_entity_poly.pdbx_strand_id
1 'polypeptide(L)'
;MVDWLTFPAPAFAPDGTALKKKDLAHFQLLPSSLARFSPSDSDIIIYAGYGMQKAVNFYSISQKKVVRRGALTHWATALDVNSLGHLYAIGTKGRLVKLMDYSEGTFRILWVIIVVYSW
;
A
#
# COMPACT_ATOMS: atom_id res chain seq x y z
N MET A 1 13.33 -13.18 13.37
CA MET A 1 12.56 -12.13 12.69
C MET A 1 11.56 -12.81 11.78
N VAL A 2 10.37 -12.25 11.62
CA VAL A 2 9.21 -12.96 11.08
C VAL A 2 9.21 -12.90 9.55
N ASP A 3 9.56 -14.01 8.89
CA ASP A 3 9.77 -14.11 7.43
C ASP A 3 8.48 -14.16 6.59
N TRP A 4 7.29 -14.20 7.21
CA TRP A 4 6.02 -14.45 6.50
C TRP A 4 5.37 -13.22 5.84
N LEU A 5 5.89 -12.01 6.08
CA LEU A 5 5.44 -10.76 5.46
C LEU A 5 6.45 -10.20 4.44
N THR A 6 7.53 -10.92 4.17
CA THR A 6 8.54 -10.50 3.19
C THR A 6 7.98 -10.75 1.79
N PHE A 7 7.31 -9.74 1.23
CA PHE A 7 6.99 -9.74 -0.19
C PHE A 7 8.30 -9.65 -0.98
N PRO A 8 8.50 -10.48 -2.03
CA PRO A 8 9.71 -10.43 -2.81
C PRO A 8 9.85 -9.04 -3.43
N ALA A 9 10.85 -8.30 -2.97
CA ALA A 9 11.19 -7.01 -3.55
C ALA A 9 11.61 -7.26 -5.02
N PRO A 10 11.06 -6.50 -5.98
CA PRO A 10 11.46 -6.62 -7.37
C PRO A 10 12.95 -6.34 -7.55
N ALA A 11 13.59 -7.05 -8.48
CA ALA A 11 14.96 -6.77 -8.91
C ALA A 11 15.05 -5.59 -9.90
N PHE A 12 13.97 -4.82 -10.04
CA PHE A 12 13.94 -3.57 -10.81
C PHE A 12 13.63 -2.41 -9.86
N ALA A 13 13.91 -1.18 -10.27
CA ALA A 13 13.61 0.05 -9.56
C ALA A 13 12.24 0.59 -10.03
N PRO A 14 11.64 1.58 -9.35
CA PRO A 14 10.28 2.05 -9.65
C PRO A 14 10.07 2.58 -11.08
N ASP A 15 11.15 2.91 -11.78
CA ASP A 15 11.23 3.36 -13.17
C ASP A 15 11.48 2.23 -14.18
N GLY A 16 11.67 1.00 -13.72
CA GLY A 16 11.92 -0.20 -14.54
C GLY A 16 13.40 -0.54 -14.73
N THR A 17 14.35 0.24 -14.19
CA THR A 17 15.78 -0.06 -14.30
C THR A 17 16.16 -1.26 -13.42
N ALA A 18 17.12 -2.09 -13.83
CA ALA A 18 17.54 -3.24 -13.02
C ALA A 18 18.33 -2.78 -11.77
N LEU A 19 17.90 -3.19 -10.58
CA LEU A 19 18.61 -2.90 -9.32
C LEU A 19 19.82 -3.81 -9.17
N LYS A 20 21.01 -3.21 -9.07
CA LYS A 20 22.23 -3.94 -8.70
C LYS A 20 22.34 -3.95 -7.18
N LYS A 21 22.61 -5.13 -6.61
CA LYS A 21 22.69 -5.40 -5.16
C LYS A 21 23.71 -4.54 -4.38
N LYS A 22 24.57 -3.76 -5.07
CA LYS A 22 25.61 -2.90 -4.48
C LYS A 22 25.24 -1.40 -4.46
N ASP A 23 24.13 -1.00 -5.08
CA ASP A 23 23.72 0.41 -5.13
C ASP A 23 22.84 0.76 -3.92
N LEU A 24 23.46 0.91 -2.74
CA LEU A 24 22.78 1.31 -1.49
C LEU A 24 21.96 2.61 -1.63
N ALA A 25 22.43 3.54 -2.47
CA ALA A 25 21.71 4.77 -2.80
C ALA A 25 20.36 4.51 -3.49
N HIS A 26 20.24 3.46 -4.29
CA HIS A 26 18.99 3.14 -5.00
C HIS A 26 17.92 2.56 -4.06
N PHE A 27 18.31 1.91 -2.96
CA PHE A 27 17.34 1.41 -1.97
C PHE A 27 16.58 2.54 -1.27
N GLN A 28 17.20 3.72 -1.11
CA GLN A 28 16.52 4.91 -0.56
C GLN A 28 15.46 5.50 -1.50
N LEU A 29 15.52 5.17 -2.80
CA LEU A 29 14.57 5.62 -3.81
C LEU A 29 13.37 4.68 -3.97
N LEU A 30 13.40 3.52 -3.29
CA LEU A 30 12.30 2.56 -3.32
C LEU A 30 11.08 3.12 -2.56
N PRO A 31 9.86 2.88 -3.06
CA PRO A 31 8.64 3.19 -2.34
C PRO A 31 8.65 2.56 -0.96
N SER A 32 8.24 3.33 0.04
CA SER A 32 8.06 2.84 1.40
C SER A 32 7.04 1.69 1.43
N SER A 33 7.36 0.65 2.19
CA SER A 33 6.38 -0.38 2.56
C SER A 33 5.52 0.13 3.71
N LEU A 34 4.21 0.14 3.50
CA LEU A 34 3.21 0.65 4.43
C LEU A 34 2.30 -0.51 4.86
N ALA A 35 2.06 -0.63 6.16
CA ALA A 35 1.16 -1.63 6.70
C ALA A 35 0.33 -1.05 7.85
N ARG A 36 -0.95 -1.41 7.91
CA ARG A 36 -1.87 -1.08 9.00
C ARG A 36 -2.77 -2.27 9.29
N PHE A 37 -3.05 -2.51 10.55
CA PHE A 37 -4.12 -3.44 10.94
C PHE A 37 -5.47 -2.83 10.60
N SER A 38 -6.41 -3.67 10.19
CA SER A 38 -7.80 -3.28 10.02
C SER A 38 -8.45 -3.03 11.39
N PRO A 39 -9.04 -1.86 11.65
CA PRO A 39 -9.73 -1.58 12.91
C PRO A 39 -10.98 -2.44 13.11
N SER A 40 -11.64 -2.85 12.01
CA SER A 40 -12.83 -3.71 12.06
C SER A 40 -12.52 -5.20 12.15
N ASP A 41 -11.29 -5.61 11.82
CA ASP A 41 -10.94 -7.04 11.72
C ASP A 41 -9.46 -7.24 12.05
N SER A 42 -9.19 -7.76 13.24
CA SER A 42 -7.83 -8.01 13.72
C SER A 42 -7.06 -9.04 12.90
N ASP A 43 -7.74 -9.89 12.12
CA ASP A 43 -7.09 -10.87 11.24
C ASP A 43 -6.52 -10.23 9.96
N ILE A 44 -6.95 -9.01 9.64
CA ILE A 44 -6.65 -8.36 8.37
C ILE A 44 -5.58 -7.29 8.53
N ILE A 45 -4.52 -7.42 7.73
CA ILE A 45 -3.48 -6.40 7.53
C ILE A 45 -3.67 -5.80 6.14
N ILE A 46 -3.81 -4.47 6.10
CA ILE A 46 -3.73 -3.69 4.86
C ILE A 46 -2.27 -3.36 4.61
N TYR A 47 -1.78 -3.74 3.44
CA TYR A 47 -0.39 -3.57 3.03
C TYR A 47 -0.29 -2.94 1.64
N ALA A 48 0.50 -1.89 1.51
CA ALA A 48 0.87 -1.30 0.23
C ALA A 48 2.37 -1.01 0.25
N GLY A 49 3.12 -1.56 -0.70
CA GLY A 49 4.58 -1.42 -0.70
C GLY A 49 5.18 -1.76 -2.03
N TYR A 50 6.50 -1.69 -2.09
CA TYR A 50 7.24 -2.00 -3.30
C TYR A 50 7.17 -3.50 -3.61
N GLY A 51 6.65 -3.84 -4.79
CA GLY A 51 6.34 -5.22 -5.18
C GLY A 51 6.21 -5.35 -6.68
N MET A 52 5.87 -6.55 -7.17
CA MET A 52 5.71 -6.80 -8.61
C MET A 52 4.58 -5.96 -9.24
N GLN A 53 3.57 -5.62 -8.44
CA GLN A 53 2.40 -4.85 -8.85
C GLN A 53 2.21 -3.65 -7.91
N LYS A 54 1.79 -2.52 -8.48
CA LYS A 54 1.31 -1.36 -7.72
C LYS A 54 -0.07 -1.70 -7.17
N ALA A 55 -0.15 -2.10 -5.92
CA ALA A 55 -1.40 -2.53 -5.33
C ALA A 55 -1.43 -2.36 -3.81
N VAL A 56 -2.64 -2.18 -3.28
CA VAL A 56 -2.96 -2.42 -1.88
C VAL A 56 -3.46 -3.85 -1.74
N ASN A 57 -2.97 -4.55 -0.73
CA ASN A 57 -3.29 -5.94 -0.43
C ASN A 57 -3.93 -6.02 0.94
N PHE A 58 -4.97 -6.84 1.05
CA PHE A 58 -5.57 -7.25 2.30
C PHE A 58 -5.08 -8.66 2.58
N TYR A 59 -4.26 -8.81 3.60
CA TYR A 59 -3.67 -10.07 4.01
C TYR A 59 -4.38 -10.59 5.25
N SER A 60 -4.87 -11.84 5.19
CA SER A 60 -5.40 -12.55 6.36
C SER A 60 -4.27 -13.30 7.03
N ILE A 61 -4.07 -13.04 8.33
CA ILE A 61 -3.03 -13.67 9.14
C ILE A 61 -3.35 -15.14 9.37
N SER A 62 -4.61 -15.45 9.70
CA SER A 62 -5.10 -16.81 9.95
C SER A 62 -4.93 -17.69 8.71
N GLN A 63 -5.28 -17.18 7.53
CA GLN A 63 -5.18 -17.90 6.26
C GLN A 63 -3.80 -17.78 5.60
N LYS A 64 -2.93 -16.93 6.13
CA LYS A 64 -1.59 -16.62 5.61
C LYS A 64 -1.56 -16.28 4.11
N LYS A 65 -2.60 -15.58 3.63
CA LYS A 65 -2.73 -15.23 2.21
C LYS A 65 -3.37 -13.87 1.99
N VAL A 66 -3.11 -13.32 0.81
CA VAL A 66 -3.84 -12.15 0.33
C VAL A 66 -5.27 -12.58 -0.01
N VAL A 67 -6.24 -12.02 0.70
CA VAL A 67 -7.67 -12.29 0.49
C VAL A 67 -8.30 -11.30 -0.48
N ARG A 68 -7.77 -10.08 -0.57
CA ARG A 68 -8.24 -9.04 -1.51
C ARG A 68 -7.10 -8.14 -1.99
N ARG A 69 -7.25 -7.57 -3.18
CA ARG A 69 -6.29 -6.65 -3.77
C ARG A 69 -6.99 -5.50 -4.49
N GLY A 70 -6.55 -4.28 -4.24
CA GLY A 70 -6.92 -3.10 -5.02
C GLY A 70 -5.73 -2.65 -5.86
N ALA A 71 -5.93 -2.49 -7.18
CA ALA A 71 -4.88 -1.96 -8.05
C ALA A 71 -4.56 -0.51 -7.66
N LEU A 72 -3.33 -0.05 -7.92
CA LEU A 72 -2.95 1.35 -7.79
C LEU A 72 -2.28 1.81 -9.09
N THR A 73 -2.54 3.05 -9.48
CA THR A 73 -1.92 3.65 -10.67
C THR A 73 -0.46 4.06 -10.39
N HIS A 74 -0.18 4.43 -9.15
CA HIS A 74 1.13 4.88 -8.66
C HIS A 74 1.48 4.19 -7.35
N TRP A 75 2.77 4.18 -6.98
CA TRP A 75 3.21 3.64 -5.70
C TRP A 75 2.62 4.42 -4.53
N ALA A 76 2.25 3.70 -3.47
CA ALA A 76 1.75 4.29 -2.24
C ALA A 76 2.90 4.97 -1.47
N THR A 77 2.59 6.10 -0.86
CA THR A 77 3.52 6.90 -0.05
C THR A 77 2.98 7.15 1.36
N ALA A 78 1.66 7.03 1.54
CA ALA A 78 1.01 7.09 2.84
C ALA A 78 -0.19 6.15 2.87
N LEU A 79 -0.48 5.60 4.05
CA LEU A 79 -1.62 4.72 4.31
C LEU A 79 -2.20 5.10 5.67
N ASP A 80 -3.49 5.38 5.70
CA ASP A 80 -4.23 5.58 6.95
C ASP A 80 -5.57 4.86 6.91
N VAL A 81 -6.04 4.46 8.10
CA VAL A 81 -7.27 3.68 8.26
C VAL A 81 -8.21 4.41 9.20
N ASN A 82 -9.48 4.52 8.82
CA ASN A 82 -10.49 5.10 9.69
C ASN A 82 -10.68 4.21 10.92
N SER A 83 -10.73 4.78 12.12
CA SER A 83 -10.96 4.04 13.37
C SER A 83 -12.31 3.32 13.43
N LEU A 84 -13.31 3.79 12.68
CA LEU A 84 -14.59 3.09 12.50
C LEU A 84 -14.49 1.92 11.50
N GLY A 85 -13.36 1.79 10.80
CA GLY A 85 -12.98 0.62 10.02
C GLY A 85 -13.81 0.34 8.76
N HIS A 86 -14.50 1.35 8.25
CA HIS A 86 -15.23 1.29 6.97
C HIS A 86 -14.40 1.80 5.78
N LEU A 87 -13.42 2.66 6.04
CA LEU A 87 -12.68 3.37 5.00
C LEU A 87 -11.17 3.35 5.29
N TYR A 88 -10.38 3.38 4.23
CA TYR A 88 -8.94 3.61 4.29
C TYR A 88 -8.52 4.60 3.21
N ALA A 89 -7.47 5.36 3.49
CA ALA A 89 -6.91 6.35 2.60
C ALA A 89 -5.51 5.96 2.16
N ILE A 90 -5.22 6.08 0.86
CA ILE A 90 -3.89 5.86 0.29
C ILE A 90 -3.43 7.11 -0.43
N GLY A 91 -2.35 7.69 0.08
CA GLY A 91 -1.57 8.70 -0.64
C GLY A 91 -0.66 8.02 -1.65
N THR A 92 -0.58 8.57 -2.86
CA THR A 92 0.25 8.02 -3.93
C THR A 92 1.26 9.04 -4.44
N LYS A 93 2.37 8.56 -5.04
CA LYS A 93 3.40 9.41 -5.66
C LYS A 93 2.84 10.33 -6.77
N GLY A 94 1.67 10.01 -7.32
CA GLY A 94 0.95 10.86 -8.28
C GLY A 94 0.27 12.09 -7.67
N ARG A 95 0.56 12.47 -6.41
CA ARG A 95 -0.08 13.57 -5.67
C ARG A 95 -1.61 13.43 -5.55
N LEU A 96 -2.08 12.19 -5.57
CA LEU A 96 -3.49 11.84 -5.40
C LEU A 96 -3.65 11.04 -4.12
N VAL A 97 -4.67 11.40 -3.34
CA VAL A 97 -5.18 10.62 -2.22
C VAL A 97 -6.42 9.88 -2.69
N LYS A 98 -6.46 8.57 -2.47
CA LYS A 98 -7.61 7.72 -2.78
C LYS A 98 -8.25 7.26 -1.49
N LEU A 99 -9.53 7.55 -1.32
CA LEU A 99 -10.35 7.02 -0.24
C LEU A 99 -11.07 5.78 -0.76
N MET A 100 -11.02 4.69 -0.01
CA MET A 100 -11.51 3.37 -0.43
C MET A 100 -12.29 2.69 0.70
N ASP A 101 -13.30 1.91 0.33
CA ASP A 101 -14.11 1.10 1.25
C ASP A 101 -13.50 -0.30 1.40
N TYR A 102 -13.69 -0.92 2.57
CA TYR A 102 -13.30 -2.30 2.83
C TYR A 102 -14.20 -3.32 2.13
N SER A 103 -15.49 -3.05 2.02
CA SER A 103 -16.52 -3.97 1.52
C SER A 103 -16.53 -4.04 -0.01
N GLU A 104 -16.31 -2.91 -0.67
CA GLU A 104 -16.20 -2.83 -2.11
C GLU A 104 -14.73 -2.80 -2.52
N GLY A 105 -14.24 -3.92 -3.09
CA GLY A 105 -13.04 -3.89 -3.94
C GLY A 105 -13.23 -2.99 -5.18
N THR A 106 -14.42 -2.43 -5.35
CA THR A 106 -14.79 -1.44 -6.36
C THR A 106 -14.22 -0.09 -5.95
N PHE A 107 -13.37 0.43 -6.82
CA PHE A 107 -12.97 1.82 -6.81
C PHE A 107 -14.20 2.73 -6.86
N ARG A 108 -14.71 3.17 -5.72
CA ARG A 108 -15.46 4.42 -5.67
C ARG A 108 -14.43 5.52 -5.51
N ILE A 109 -13.98 6.06 -6.64
CA ILE A 109 -13.24 7.34 -6.67
C ILE A 109 -14.22 8.39 -6.16
N LEU A 110 -14.30 8.54 -4.84
CA LEU A 110 -14.72 9.80 -4.29
C LEU A 110 -13.53 10.73 -4.55
N TRP A 111 -13.68 11.66 -5.49
CA TRP A 111 -12.74 12.76 -5.68
C TRP A 111 -12.76 13.63 -4.42
N VAL A 112 -12.08 13.20 -3.37
CA VAL A 112 -11.77 14.07 -2.24
C VAL A 112 -10.38 14.61 -2.50
N ILE A 113 -10.33 15.79 -3.12
CA ILE A 113 -9.13 16.62 -3.10
C ILE A 113 -9.00 17.11 -1.66
N ILE A 114 -8.27 16.36 -0.81
CA ILE A 114 -7.83 16.91 0.47
C ILE A 114 -6.65 17.83 0.14
N VAL A 115 -6.92 19.12 -0.06
CA VAL A 115 -5.89 20.15 0.03
C VAL A 115 -5.50 20.22 1.50
N VAL A 116 -4.42 19.55 1.88
CA VAL A 116 -3.84 19.71 3.21
C VAL A 116 -3.19 21.10 3.24
N TYR A 117 -3.93 22.11 3.69
CA TYR A 117 -3.34 23.37 4.09
C TYR A 117 -2.53 23.11 5.36
N SER A 118 -1.20 23.21 5.27
CA SER A 118 -0.35 23.36 6.45
C SER A 118 -0.43 24.82 6.89
N TRP A 119 -0.67 25.05 8.18
CA TRP A 119 -0.45 26.32 8.86
C TRP A 119 1.05 26.54 9.07
#